data_AF-A0A1M6RM13-F1
#
_entry.id   AF-A0A1M6RM13-F1
#
_cell.length_a   1.000
_cell.length_b   1.000
_cell.length_c   1.000
_cell.angle_alpha   90.00
_cell.angle_beta   90.00
_cell.angle_gamma   90.00
#
_symmetry.space_group_name_H-M   'P 1'
#
loop_
_entity.id
_entity.type
_entity.pdbx_description
1 polymer ?
#
loop_
_entity_poly.entity_id
_entity_poly.type
_entity_poly.pdbx_seq_one_letter_code
_entity_poly.pdbx_strand_id
1 'polypeptide(L)'
;MKLQDAFTAETGAYYGSWDVIGYAIGKKGATCDNSACTGTTNNFEFAQAGSYDASKHTAALSATATTVWTANNKVKLNDCVQGTTPNWVLQVSQASGSSAGEYQWTATAASDCKGLTPNFESLGTAN
;
A
#
# COMPACT_ATOMS: atom_id res chain seq x y z
N MET A 1 -4.64 9.96 -1.44
CA MET A 1 -4.93 9.57 -2.83
C MET A 1 -5.07 10.72 -3.80
N LYS A 2 -5.57 11.89 -3.40
CA LYS A 2 -5.71 13.08 -4.29
C LYS A 2 -4.49 13.42 -5.18
N LEU A 3 -3.26 13.06 -4.77
CA LEU A 3 -2.04 13.24 -5.59
C LEU A 3 -1.84 12.15 -6.65
N GLN A 4 -2.14 10.88 -6.35
CA GLN A 4 -2.21 9.82 -7.36
C GLN A 4 -3.30 10.15 -8.39
N ASP A 5 -4.39 10.74 -7.90
CA ASP A 5 -5.53 11.11 -8.73
C ASP A 5 -5.18 12.21 -9.73
N ALA A 6 -4.44 13.22 -9.28
CA ALA A 6 -3.90 14.27 -10.15
C ALA A 6 -2.88 13.72 -11.16
N PHE A 7 -1.93 12.90 -10.73
CA PHE A 7 -0.90 12.33 -11.61
C PHE A 7 -1.50 11.45 -12.71
N THR A 8 -2.51 10.65 -12.37
CA THR A 8 -3.15 9.77 -13.34
C THR A 8 -4.03 10.57 -14.32
N ALA A 9 -4.65 11.66 -13.87
CA ALA A 9 -5.37 12.58 -14.76
C ALA A 9 -4.45 13.27 -15.79
N GLU A 10 -3.19 13.50 -15.44
CA GLU A 10 -2.19 14.07 -16.35
C GLU A 10 -1.63 13.05 -17.34
N THR A 11 -1.49 11.79 -16.93
CA THR A 11 -0.83 10.74 -17.73
C THR A 11 -1.79 9.81 -18.47
N GLY A 12 -3.07 9.77 -18.08
CA GLY A 12 -4.18 9.08 -18.75
C GLY A 12 -4.16 7.54 -18.75
N ALA A 13 -2.99 6.91 -18.60
CA ALA A 13 -2.86 5.46 -18.63
C ALA A 13 -1.86 4.91 -17.60
N TYR A 14 -1.32 5.76 -16.74
CA TYR A 14 -0.26 5.40 -15.82
C TYR A 14 -0.56 5.92 -14.42
N TYR A 15 -0.09 5.20 -13.41
CA TYR A 15 0.00 5.69 -12.04
C TYR A 15 1.47 5.77 -11.61
N GLY A 16 1.76 6.68 -10.69
CA GLY A 16 3.12 6.92 -10.21
C GLY A 16 3.51 5.96 -9.09
N SER A 17 4.80 5.67 -9.00
CA SER A 17 5.42 5.14 -7.79
C SER A 17 5.20 6.08 -6.61
N TRP A 18 5.26 5.58 -5.39
CA TRP A 18 5.00 6.43 -4.22
C TRP A 18 6.05 7.54 -4.07
N ASP A 19 7.27 7.29 -4.54
CA ASP A 19 8.35 8.28 -4.60
C ASP A 19 8.02 9.47 -5.50
N VAL A 20 7.64 9.21 -6.77
CA VAL A 20 7.32 10.29 -7.72
C VAL A 20 6.07 11.09 -7.33
N ILE A 21 5.15 10.44 -6.61
CA ILE A 21 3.95 11.07 -6.05
C ILE A 21 4.26 11.89 -4.79
N GLY A 22 5.50 11.80 -4.27
CA GLY A 22 5.94 12.52 -3.09
C GLY A 22 5.33 12.00 -1.80
N TYR A 23 4.94 10.72 -1.77
CA TYR A 23 4.31 10.08 -0.61
C TYR A 23 5.25 9.07 0.05
N ALA A 24 5.55 9.30 1.33
CA ALA A 24 6.38 8.37 2.10
C ALA A 24 5.55 7.17 2.56
N ILE A 25 5.99 5.97 2.19
CA ILE A 25 5.34 4.71 2.57
C ILE A 25 5.54 4.45 4.07
N GLY A 26 4.54 4.79 4.88
CA GLY A 26 4.41 4.39 6.29
C GLY A 26 5.42 4.99 7.28
N LYS A 27 6.47 5.68 6.82
CA LYS A 27 7.40 6.44 7.66
C LYS A 27 8.02 7.63 6.92
N LYS A 28 8.11 8.78 7.59
CA LYS A 28 8.93 9.92 7.15
C LYS A 28 10.39 9.48 7.02
N GLY A 29 10.93 9.51 5.80
CA GLY A 29 12.27 9.00 5.49
C GLY A 29 12.32 7.51 5.12
N ALA A 30 11.24 6.96 4.58
CA ALA A 30 11.29 5.70 3.84
C ALA A 30 12.38 5.76 2.76
N THR A 31 13.08 4.65 2.56
CA THR A 31 14.11 4.57 1.51
C THR A 31 13.39 4.23 0.22
N CYS A 32 13.45 5.16 -0.72
CA CYS A 32 12.87 5.03 -2.03
C CYS A 32 13.98 5.05 -3.08
N ASP A 33 13.94 4.10 -4.00
CA ASP A 33 14.57 4.21 -5.30
C ASP A 33 13.49 4.26 -6.37
N ASN A 34 13.92 4.42 -7.63
CA ASN A 34 13.02 4.61 -8.76
C ASN A 34 12.02 3.47 -9.00
N SER A 35 12.20 2.32 -8.35
CA SER A 35 11.45 1.09 -8.56
C SER A 35 10.86 0.49 -7.27
N ALA A 36 11.39 0.84 -6.11
CA ALA A 36 10.98 0.29 -4.82
C ALA A 36 11.08 1.34 -3.71
N CYS A 37 10.06 1.37 -2.85
CA CYS A 37 10.07 2.12 -1.60
C CYS A 37 9.80 1.15 -0.45
N THR A 38 10.61 1.19 0.60
CA THR A 38 10.36 0.39 1.80
C THR A 38 10.48 1.25 3.05
N GLY A 39 9.66 0.92 4.06
CA GLY A 39 9.61 1.63 5.32
C GLY A 39 9.46 0.65 6.48
N THR A 40 10.09 0.95 7.62
CA THR A 40 9.86 0.18 8.84
C THR A 40 9.78 1.10 10.04
N THR A 41 8.90 0.75 10.97
CA THR A 41 8.82 1.26 12.33
C THR A 41 9.15 0.12 13.30
N ASN A 42 9.02 0.36 14.60
CA ASN A 42 9.22 -0.70 15.59
C ASN A 42 8.22 -1.85 15.38
N ASN A 43 6.97 -1.53 15.01
CA ASN A 43 5.87 -2.50 14.99
C ASN A 43 5.40 -2.86 13.58
N PHE A 44 5.76 -2.09 12.56
CA PHE A 44 5.28 -2.29 11.20
C PHE A 44 6.40 -2.26 10.18
N GLU A 45 6.21 -3.02 9.12
CA GLU A 45 6.94 -2.93 7.86
C GLU A 45 5.97 -2.56 6.74
N PHE A 46 6.47 -1.79 5.78
CA PHE A 46 5.72 -1.27 4.66
C PHE A 46 6.54 -1.39 3.39
N ALA A 47 5.88 -1.67 2.27
CA ALA A 47 6.55 -1.73 0.98
C ALA A 47 5.67 -1.18 -0.14
N GLN A 48 6.33 -0.59 -1.13
CA GLN A 48 5.81 -0.49 -2.49
C GLN A 48 5.75 -1.90 -3.07
N ALA A 49 4.62 -2.21 -3.68
CA ALA A 49 4.42 -3.45 -4.40
C ALA A 49 4.16 -3.16 -5.88
N GLY A 50 4.14 -4.20 -6.71
CA GLY A 50 3.99 -4.05 -8.15
C GLY A 50 5.33 -3.78 -8.85
N SER A 51 5.27 -3.46 -10.13
CA SER A 51 6.45 -3.25 -10.97
C SER A 51 6.32 -1.92 -11.71
N TYR A 52 7.32 -1.07 -11.53
CA TYR A 52 7.38 0.26 -12.10
C TYR A 52 8.55 0.36 -13.08
N ASP A 53 8.38 1.15 -14.13
CA ASP A 53 9.47 1.57 -15.00
C ASP A 53 10.44 2.44 -14.19
N ALA A 54 11.67 1.96 -13.98
CA ALA A 54 12.67 2.66 -13.17
C ALA A 54 13.18 3.97 -13.78
N SER A 55 12.92 4.24 -15.07
CA SER A 55 13.29 5.51 -15.71
C SER A 55 12.17 6.55 -15.64
N LYS A 56 10.92 6.09 -15.61
CA LYS A 56 9.72 6.95 -15.61
C LYS A 56 9.03 7.03 -14.26
N HIS A 57 9.35 6.12 -13.34
CA HIS A 57 8.73 5.96 -12.04
C HIS A 57 7.21 5.70 -12.13
N THR A 58 6.75 5.06 -13.21
CA THR A 58 5.33 4.81 -13.47
C THR A 58 5.05 3.34 -13.78
N ALA A 59 3.80 2.95 -13.61
CA ALA A 59 3.28 1.66 -14.04
C ALA A 59 1.98 1.86 -14.83
N ALA A 60 1.77 1.01 -15.84
CA ALA A 60 0.58 1.07 -16.66
C ALA A 60 -0.65 0.63 -15.87
N LEU A 61 -1.76 1.35 -16.04
CA LEU A 61 -3.03 0.98 -15.46
C LEU A 61 -3.59 -0.25 -16.19
N SER A 62 -3.99 -1.26 -15.43
CA SER A 62 -4.56 -2.51 -15.95
C SER A 62 -5.98 -2.70 -15.47
N ALA A 63 -6.82 -3.36 -16.26
CA ALA A 63 -8.14 -3.81 -15.81
C ALA A 63 -8.03 -4.82 -14.64
N THR A 64 -6.92 -5.55 -14.54
CA THR A 64 -6.64 -6.43 -13.39
C THR A 64 -6.05 -5.63 -12.25
N ALA A 65 -6.65 -5.78 -11.05
CA ALA A 65 -6.15 -5.16 -9.84
C ALA A 65 -4.70 -5.57 -9.55
N THR A 66 -3.85 -4.57 -9.40
CA THR A 66 -2.43 -4.73 -9.06
C THR A 66 -2.20 -4.21 -7.67
N THR A 67 -1.52 -4.99 -6.83
CA THR A 67 -1.10 -4.56 -5.50
C THR A 67 0.05 -3.57 -5.63
N VAL A 68 -0.11 -2.39 -5.03
CA VAL A 68 0.83 -1.27 -5.16
C VAL A 68 1.42 -0.83 -3.83
N TRP A 69 0.79 -1.24 -2.72
CA TRP A 69 1.31 -1.01 -1.38
C TRP A 69 0.91 -2.14 -0.44
N THR A 70 1.80 -2.47 0.48
CA THR A 70 1.57 -3.48 1.53
C THR A 70 2.06 -3.01 2.88
N ALA A 71 1.47 -3.55 3.94
CA ALA A 71 1.99 -3.45 5.29
C ALA A 71 1.80 -4.74 6.09
N ASN A 72 2.72 -4.96 7.04
CA ASN A 72 2.69 -6.05 8.01
C ASN A 72 3.04 -5.53 9.40
N ASN A 73 2.42 -6.13 10.40
CA ASN A 73 2.85 -6.03 11.80
C ASN A 73 3.98 -7.03 12.05
N LYS A 74 5.02 -6.56 12.72
CA LYS A 74 6.22 -7.33 13.09
C LYS A 74 6.01 -8.21 14.33
N VAL A 75 4.91 -7.99 15.03
CA VAL A 75 4.48 -8.74 16.23
C VAL A 75 2.98 -8.96 16.17
N LYS A 76 2.45 -9.98 16.83
CA LYS A 76 1.00 -10.18 16.96
C LYS A 76 0.36 -8.95 17.63
N LEU A 77 -0.66 -8.38 17.00
CA LEU A 77 -1.43 -7.24 17.51
C LEU A 77 -2.86 -7.69 17.80
N ASN A 78 -3.18 -7.98 19.07
CA ASN A 78 -4.46 -8.57 19.46
C ASN A 78 -4.75 -9.87 18.67
N ASP A 79 -5.81 -9.87 17.87
CA ASP A 79 -6.21 -11.00 17.02
C ASP A 79 -5.53 -10.97 15.64
N CYS A 80 -4.85 -9.88 15.29
CA CYS A 80 -4.04 -9.78 14.08
C CYS A 80 -2.73 -10.54 14.28
N VAL A 81 -2.65 -11.74 13.70
CA VAL A 81 -1.42 -12.54 13.67
C VAL A 81 -0.26 -11.74 13.08
N GLN A 82 0.96 -12.03 13.52
CA GLN A 82 2.16 -11.46 12.90
C GLN A 82 2.13 -11.76 11.39
N GLY A 83 2.26 -10.72 10.58
CA GLY A 83 2.13 -10.85 9.13
C GLY A 83 3.38 -11.48 8.52
N THR A 84 3.31 -12.75 8.13
CA THR A 84 4.25 -13.34 7.17
C THR A 84 3.80 -13.10 5.72
N THR A 85 2.50 -12.83 5.54
CA THR A 85 1.87 -12.30 4.33
C THR A 85 1.27 -10.93 4.63
N PRO A 86 1.21 -9.98 3.67
CA PRO A 86 0.64 -8.65 3.85
C PRO A 86 -0.72 -8.65 4.55
N ASN A 87 -0.79 -8.10 5.76
CA ASN A 87 -2.03 -7.95 6.53
C ASN A 87 -2.85 -6.74 6.06
N TRP A 88 -2.22 -5.74 5.47
CA TRP A 88 -2.88 -4.63 4.80
C TRP A 88 -2.33 -4.49 3.38
N VAL A 89 -3.25 -4.32 2.44
CA VAL A 89 -2.94 -4.25 1.01
C VAL A 89 -3.73 -3.11 0.38
N LEU A 90 -3.09 -2.35 -0.49
CA LEU A 90 -3.75 -1.40 -1.37
C LEU A 90 -3.52 -1.82 -2.81
N GLN A 91 -4.60 -1.89 -3.58
CA GLN A 91 -4.60 -2.26 -4.97
C GLN A 91 -5.18 -1.15 -5.84
N VAL A 92 -4.74 -1.11 -7.10
CA VAL A 92 -5.28 -0.23 -8.14
C VAL A 92 -5.66 -1.04 -9.36
N SER A 93 -6.79 -0.70 -9.99
CA SER A 93 -7.22 -1.21 -11.29
C SER A 93 -7.82 -0.08 -12.12
N GLN A 94 -8.02 -0.29 -13.41
CA GLN A 94 -8.89 0.57 -14.20
C GLN A 94 -10.32 0.50 -13.66
N ALA A 95 -11.02 1.63 -13.61
CA ALA A 95 -12.42 1.67 -13.22
C ALA A 95 -13.27 0.97 -14.31
N SER A 96 -14.23 0.14 -13.87
CA SER A 96 -15.09 -0.60 -14.77
C SER A 96 -16.06 0.33 -15.52
N GLY A 97 -16.09 0.25 -16.85
CA GLY A 97 -17.02 1.02 -17.69
C GLY A 97 -16.58 2.44 -18.00
N SER A 98 -15.33 2.80 -17.70
CA SER A 98 -14.80 4.14 -17.90
C SER A 98 -13.92 4.28 -19.13
N SER A 99 -13.85 5.51 -19.65
CA SER A 99 -12.84 5.92 -20.63
C SER A 99 -11.43 5.75 -20.06
N ALA A 100 -10.41 5.64 -20.91
CA ALA A 100 -9.01 5.59 -20.49
C ALA A 100 -8.70 6.74 -19.48
N GLY A 101 -8.16 6.40 -18.30
CA GLY A 101 -7.73 7.37 -17.29
C GLY A 101 -8.44 7.30 -15.93
N GLU A 102 -9.56 6.59 -15.81
CA GLU A 102 -10.19 6.37 -14.51
C GLU A 102 -9.70 5.08 -13.87
N TYR A 103 -9.34 5.15 -12.59
CA TYR A 103 -8.85 4.02 -11.80
C TYR A 103 -9.70 3.83 -10.54
N GLN A 104 -9.67 2.62 -9.99
CA GLN A 104 -10.33 2.22 -8.77
C GLN A 104 -9.29 1.73 -7.79
N TRP A 105 -9.35 2.25 -6.56
CA TRP A 105 -8.50 1.81 -5.46
C TRP A 105 -9.27 0.92 -4.51
N THR A 106 -8.66 -0.19 -4.13
CA THR A 106 -9.23 -1.14 -3.19
C THR A 106 -8.23 -1.36 -2.06
N ALA A 107 -8.60 -0.90 -0.86
CA ALA A 107 -7.86 -1.20 0.36
C ALA A 107 -8.48 -2.45 1.01
N THR A 108 -7.65 -3.45 1.29
CA THR A 108 -8.05 -4.64 2.02
C THR A 108 -7.18 -4.83 3.26
N ALA A 109 -7.77 -5.39 4.29
CA ALA A 109 -7.08 -5.83 5.49
C ALA A 109 -7.55 -7.25 5.82
N ALA A 110 -6.63 -8.07 6.33
CA ALA A 110 -6.98 -9.36 6.92
C ALA A 110 -8.08 -9.14 7.99
N SER A 111 -9.02 -10.08 8.12
CA SER A 111 -10.24 -9.91 8.93
C SER A 111 -9.94 -9.39 10.33
N ASP A 112 -8.94 -9.98 10.97
CA ASP A 112 -8.59 -9.73 12.37
C ASP A 112 -7.67 -8.50 12.53
N CYS A 113 -7.27 -7.89 11.40
CA CYS A 113 -6.40 -6.72 11.32
C CYS A 113 -7.17 -5.43 10.94
N LYS A 114 -8.51 -5.51 10.75
CA LYS A 114 -9.36 -4.36 10.38
C LYS A 114 -9.55 -3.36 11.52
N GLY A 115 -9.67 -3.85 12.75
CA GLY A 115 -9.82 -3.03 13.95
C GLY A 115 -8.62 -3.23 14.86
N LEU A 116 -7.67 -2.30 14.86
CA LEU A 116 -6.57 -2.27 15.85
C LEU A 116 -7.05 -1.69 17.19
N THR A 117 -8.28 -2.01 17.60
CA THR A 117 -8.86 -1.54 18.87
C THR A 117 -8.08 -2.18 20.01
N PRO A 118 -7.40 -1.42 20.88
CA PRO A 118 -6.63 -2.01 21.97
C PRO A 118 -7.50 -2.93 22.84
N ASN A 119 -7.05 -4.16 23.08
CA ASN A 119 -7.66 -5.04 24.07
C ASN A 119 -6.80 -5.04 25.32
N PHE A 120 -7.11 -4.16 26.28
CA PHE A 120 -6.31 -4.03 27.50
C PHE A 120 -6.39 -5.26 28.40
N GLU A 121 -7.42 -6.10 28.24
CA GLU A 121 -7.57 -7.35 29.00
C GLU A 121 -6.54 -8.41 28.59
N SER A 122 -5.99 -8.32 27.37
CA SER A 122 -4.94 -9.24 26.89
C SER A 122 -3.52 -8.81 27.26
N LEU A 123 -3.32 -7.61 27.81
CA LEU A 123 -2.00 -7.12 28.25
C LEU A 123 -1.42 -7.90 29.45
N GLY A 124 -2.19 -8.82 30.04
CA GLY A 124 -1.81 -9.60 31.22
C GLY A 124 -1.37 -11.05 30.95
N THR A 125 -1.51 -11.58 29.73
CA THR A 125 -1.19 -12.99 29.45
C THR A 125 -0.05 -13.09 28.44
N ALA A 126 1.17 -12.89 28.93
CA ALA A 126 2.36 -13.36 28.24
C ALA A 126 2.35 -14.90 28.24
N ASN A 127 2.42 -15.50 27.04
CA ASN A 127 2.98 -16.84 26.84
C ASN A 127 4.21 -16.68 25.95
#